data_AF-X0WPW4-F1
#
_entry.id   AF-X0WPW4-F1
#
_cell.length_a   1.000
_cell.length_b   1.000
_cell.length_c   1.000
_cell.angle_alpha   90.00
_cell.angle_beta   90.00
_cell.angle_gamma   90.00
#
_symmetry.space_group_name_H-M   'P 1'
#
loop_
_entity.id
_entity.type
_entity.pdbx_description
1 polymer ?
#
loop_
_entity_poly.entity_id
_entity_poly.type
_entity_poly.pdbx_seq_one_letter_code
_entity_poly.pdbx_strand_id
1 'polypeptide(L)'
;MNKYGGKRQFIYLAGNISKDNRTYQWREVFADLMKHDPVVILNPCDNAFNRQYRELHRMELEDEACKLVKDSQGILRLKDFQMVKIASVVVMNLVLFELDRPMVGTIVEHTWAVDVLNVPIIGIVGDGKGPYSEHSWLTRPLAAMVEDIEEAVYVIRRYFL
;
A
#
# COMPACT_ATOMS: atom_id res chain seq x y z
N MET A 1 14.70 -7.60 -28.30
CA MET A 1 15.48 -6.35 -28.28
C MET A 1 14.98 -5.47 -27.13
N ASN A 2 15.65 -5.45 -25.97
CA ASN A 2 15.43 -4.41 -24.96
C ASN A 2 16.46 -3.31 -25.23
N LYS A 3 16.03 -2.21 -25.85
CA LYS A 3 16.92 -1.17 -26.40
C LYS A 3 17.39 -0.14 -25.38
N TYR A 4 16.93 -0.25 -24.13
CA TYR A 4 17.45 0.51 -22.99
C TYR A 4 17.42 -0.42 -21.79
N GLY A 5 18.49 -0.44 -20.98
CA GLY A 5 18.55 -1.18 -19.71
C GLY A 5 17.56 -0.57 -18.70
N GLY A 6 16.27 -0.72 -18.97
CA GLY A 6 15.18 -0.04 -18.28
C GLY A 6 15.27 -0.33 -16.78
N LYS A 7 15.38 0.73 -15.99
CA LYS A 7 15.25 0.61 -14.54
C LYS A 7 13.90 -0.02 -14.26
N ARG A 8 13.93 -1.21 -13.67
CA ARG A 8 12.74 -1.90 -13.15
C ARG A 8 12.05 -0.95 -12.17
N GLN A 9 10.78 -0.66 -12.41
CA GLN A 9 10.00 0.23 -11.55
C GLN A 9 9.52 -0.55 -10.33
N PHE A 10 9.67 0.03 -9.15
CA PHE A 10 9.19 -0.55 -7.90
C PHE A 10 7.93 0.20 -7.46
N ILE A 11 6.82 -0.51 -7.26
CA ILE A 11 5.52 0.08 -6.91
C ILE A 11 5.14 -0.39 -5.52
N TYR A 12 5.03 0.54 -4.57
CA TYR A 12 4.65 0.20 -3.20
C TYR A 12 3.15 0.37 -2.96
N LEU A 13 2.52 -0.64 -2.32
CA LEU A 13 1.08 -0.69 -2.09
C LEU A 13 0.70 -0.33 -0.65
N ALA A 14 0.52 0.96 -0.41
CA ALA A 14 0.08 1.53 0.86
C ALA A 14 -1.45 1.49 1.00
N GLY A 15 -1.95 1.26 2.21
CA GLY A 15 -3.39 1.23 2.49
C GLY A 15 -3.72 0.37 3.69
N ASN A 16 -4.98 0.40 4.13
CA ASN A 16 -5.42 -0.23 5.38
C ASN A 16 -4.89 -1.67 5.54
N ILE A 17 -4.36 -1.99 6.73
CA ILE A 17 -3.94 -3.32 7.13
C ILE A 17 -4.85 -3.76 8.27
N SER A 18 -5.75 -4.70 7.98
CA SER A 18 -6.75 -5.17 8.92
C SER A 18 -7.05 -6.66 8.67
N LYS A 19 -7.94 -7.23 9.50
CA LYS A 19 -8.46 -8.58 9.29
C LYS A 19 -9.48 -8.66 8.14
N ASP A 20 -9.94 -7.53 7.63
CA ASP A 20 -10.86 -7.47 6.51
C ASP A 20 -10.19 -8.00 5.23
N ASN A 21 -10.85 -8.91 4.52
CA ASN A 21 -10.32 -9.46 3.28
C ASN A 21 -10.09 -8.39 2.20
N ARG A 22 -10.86 -7.29 2.21
CA ARG A 22 -10.70 -6.16 1.30
C ARG A 22 -9.29 -5.59 1.34
N THR A 23 -8.61 -5.61 2.50
CA THR A 23 -7.19 -5.21 2.66
C THR A 23 -6.27 -5.97 1.70
N TYR A 24 -6.53 -7.26 1.48
CA TYR A 24 -5.66 -8.13 0.68
C TYR A 24 -6.11 -8.18 -0.79
N GLN A 25 -7.42 -8.24 -1.00
CA GLN A 25 -8.03 -8.38 -2.33
C GLN A 25 -7.60 -7.27 -3.29
N TRP A 26 -7.62 -6.01 -2.87
CA TRP A 26 -7.25 -4.92 -3.79
C TRP A 26 -5.79 -5.01 -4.25
N ARG A 27 -4.91 -5.51 -3.38
CA ARG A 27 -3.48 -5.69 -3.68
C ARG A 27 -3.25 -6.83 -4.66
N GLU A 28 -4.02 -7.90 -4.52
CA GLU A 28 -4.02 -9.04 -5.45
C GLU A 28 -4.54 -8.60 -6.82
N VAL A 29 -5.67 -7.88 -6.88
CA VAL A 29 -6.22 -7.34 -8.13
C VAL A 29 -5.22 -6.41 -8.81
N PHE A 30 -4.60 -5.48 -8.05
CA PHE A 30 -3.57 -4.59 -8.59
C PHE A 30 -2.38 -5.38 -9.17
N ALA A 31 -1.87 -6.38 -8.43
CA ALA A 31 -0.76 -7.21 -8.88
C ALA A 31 -1.10 -8.01 -10.14
N ASP A 32 -2.32 -8.55 -10.21
CA ASP A 32 -2.80 -9.29 -11.38
C ASP A 32 -2.95 -8.41 -12.61
N LEU A 33 -3.44 -7.18 -12.45
CA LEU A 33 -3.53 -6.21 -13.54
C LEU A 33 -2.16 -5.82 -14.08
N MET A 34 -1.12 -5.81 -13.23
CA MET A 34 0.25 -5.41 -13.58
C MET A 34 1.18 -6.57 -13.91
N LYS A 35 0.72 -7.84 -13.87
CA LYS A 35 1.59 -9.04 -13.92
C LYS A 35 2.43 -9.19 -15.20
N HIS A 36 2.04 -8.52 -16.28
CA HIS A 36 2.74 -8.53 -17.56
C HIS A 36 3.60 -7.29 -17.80
N ASP A 37 3.56 -6.31 -16.89
CA ASP A 37 4.34 -5.08 -16.96
C ASP A 37 5.74 -5.29 -16.34
N PRO A 38 6.76 -4.51 -16.77
CA PRO A 38 8.14 -4.65 -16.28
C PRO A 38 8.36 -4.01 -14.90
N VAL A 39 7.50 -4.34 -13.94
CA VAL A 39 7.46 -3.74 -12.59
C VAL A 39 7.70 -4.77 -11.49
N VAL A 40 8.05 -4.29 -10.30
CA VAL A 40 8.05 -5.07 -9.07
C VAL A 40 7.04 -4.46 -8.11
N ILE A 41 6.07 -5.27 -7.70
CA ILE A 41 5.08 -4.88 -6.70
C ILE A 41 5.65 -5.15 -5.30
N LEU A 42 5.70 -4.11 -4.48
CA LEU A 42 6.11 -4.15 -3.09
C LEU A 42 4.85 -4.14 -2.22
N ASN A 43 4.39 -5.34 -1.86
CA ASN A 43 3.22 -5.54 -1.01
C ASN A 43 3.66 -5.69 0.47
N PRO A 44 3.33 -4.74 1.36
CA PRO A 44 3.71 -4.84 2.78
C PRO A 44 3.04 -6.00 3.51
N CYS A 45 1.96 -6.55 2.96
CA CYS A 45 1.22 -7.68 3.51
C CYS A 45 1.71 -9.05 2.99
N ASP A 46 2.54 -9.11 1.94
CA ASP A 46 3.06 -10.38 1.43
C ASP A 46 4.31 -10.81 2.19
N ASN A 47 4.12 -11.42 3.37
CA ASN A 47 5.20 -11.96 4.18
C ASN A 47 4.70 -13.04 5.16
N ALA A 48 5.67 -13.77 5.73
CA ALA A 48 5.40 -14.83 6.70
C ALA A 48 4.64 -14.33 7.94
N PHE A 49 4.97 -13.13 8.44
CA PHE A 49 4.28 -12.53 9.57
C PHE A 49 2.78 -12.36 9.30
N ASN A 50 2.40 -11.74 8.18
CA ASN A 50 0.99 -11.53 7.85
C ASN A 50 0.25 -12.84 7.58
N ARG A 51 0.91 -13.84 6.99
CA ARG A 51 0.34 -15.18 6.82
C ARG A 51 0.04 -15.83 8.17
N GLN A 52 1.02 -15.84 9.08
CA GLN A 52 0.88 -16.41 10.41
C GLN A 52 -0.14 -15.65 11.26
N TYR A 53 -0.13 -14.32 11.23
CA TYR A 53 -1.07 -13.48 11.97
C TYR A 53 -2.52 -13.78 11.58
N ARG A 54 -2.81 -13.87 10.28
CA ARG A 54 -4.15 -14.26 9.79
C ARG A 54 -4.56 -15.67 10.21
N GLU A 55 -3.62 -16.61 10.19
CA GLU A 55 -3.87 -17.99 10.61
C GLU A 55 -4.24 -18.07 12.10
N LEU A 56 -3.48 -17.40 12.96
CA LEU A 56 -3.76 -17.34 14.41
C LEU A 56 -5.13 -16.72 14.68
N HIS A 57 -5.49 -15.63 13.98
CA HIS A 57 -6.83 -15.03 14.05
C HIS A 57 -7.92 -15.99 13.62
N ARG A 58 -7.73 -16.73 12.52
CA ARG A 58 -8.69 -17.74 12.05
C ARG A 58 -8.88 -18.89 13.06
N MET A 59 -7.84 -19.18 13.85
CA MET A 59 -7.87 -20.19 14.90
C MET A 59 -8.34 -19.64 16.26
N GLU A 60 -8.72 -18.36 16.33
CA GLU A 60 -9.15 -17.67 17.57
C GLU A 60 -8.07 -17.66 18.67
N LEU A 61 -6.79 -17.68 18.27
CA LEU A 61 -5.61 -17.67 19.14
C LEU A 61 -5.09 -16.23 19.36
N GLU A 62 -5.86 -15.43 20.09
CA GLU A 62 -5.61 -13.98 20.27
C GLU A 62 -4.33 -13.68 21.08
N ASP A 63 -4.00 -14.50 22.09
CA ASP A 63 -2.82 -14.30 22.92
C ASP A 63 -1.53 -14.53 22.12
N GLU A 64 -1.51 -15.56 21.28
CA GLU A 64 -0.43 -15.85 20.34
C GLU A 64 -0.31 -14.76 19.28
N ALA A 65 -1.44 -14.26 18.76
CA ALA A 65 -1.44 -13.15 17.82
C ALA A 65 -0.86 -11.86 18.47
N CYS A 66 -1.22 -11.57 19.72
CA CYS A 66 -0.67 -10.47 20.49
C CYS A 66 0.84 -10.61 20.71
N LYS A 67 1.30 -11.82 21.06
CA LYS A 67 2.73 -12.10 21.23
C LYS A 67 3.49 -11.92 19.92
N LEU A 68 2.97 -12.45 18.81
CA LEU A 68 3.57 -12.30 17.48
C LEU A 68 3.71 -10.82 17.10
N VAL A 69 2.67 -10.01 17.33
CA VAL A 69 2.72 -8.55 17.11
C VAL A 69 3.84 -7.94 17.94
N LYS A 70 3.90 -8.24 19.24
CA LYS A 70 4.93 -7.71 20.15
C LYS A 70 6.34 -8.04 19.69
N ASP A 71 6.58 -9.28 19.28
CA ASP A 71 7.89 -9.75 18.81
C ASP A 71 8.30 -9.13 17.47
N SER A 72 7.33 -8.62 16.70
CA SER A 72 7.55 -7.96 15.41
C SER A 72 7.61 -6.42 15.47
N GLN A 73 7.37 -5.84 16.65
CA GLN A 73 7.32 -4.38 16.82
C GLN A 73 8.66 -3.74 16.43
N GLY A 74 8.60 -2.68 15.62
CA GLY A 74 9.76 -1.97 15.11
C GLY A 74 10.31 -2.53 13.79
N ILE A 75 10.49 -3.84 13.65
CA ILE A 75 11.02 -4.44 12.41
C ILE A 75 10.07 -4.23 11.24
N LEU A 76 8.76 -4.43 11.43
CA LEU A 76 7.78 -4.27 10.35
C LEU A 76 7.76 -2.83 9.83
N ARG A 77 7.75 -1.86 10.75
CA ARG A 77 7.82 -0.43 10.40
C ARG A 77 9.08 -0.09 9.60
N LEU A 78 10.25 -0.60 10.03
CA LEU A 78 11.52 -0.36 9.32
C LEU A 78 11.54 -1.04 7.95
N LYS A 79 11.01 -2.27 7.84
CA LYS A 79 10.84 -2.98 6.58
C LYS A 79 9.98 -2.17 5.60
N ASP A 80 8.85 -1.65 6.07
CA ASP A 80 7.92 -0.87 5.26
C ASP A 80 8.56 0.45 4.81
N PHE A 81 9.29 1.14 5.70
CA PHE A 81 10.10 2.30 5.32
C PHE A 81 11.13 1.99 4.22
N GLN A 82 11.84 0.85 4.30
CA GLN A 82 12.79 0.47 3.24
C GLN A 82 12.08 0.19 1.91
N MET A 83 10.88 -0.40 1.92
CA MET A 83 10.11 -0.62 0.70
C MET A 83 9.65 0.69 0.07
N VAL A 84 9.17 1.66 0.85
CA VAL A 84 8.84 3.00 0.35
C VAL A 84 10.10 3.68 -0.22
N LYS A 85 11.24 3.57 0.47
CA LYS A 85 12.51 4.18 0.06
C LYS A 85 13.00 3.71 -1.31
N ILE A 86 12.76 2.45 -1.67
CA ILE A 86 13.16 1.91 -2.99
C ILE A 86 12.06 2.05 -4.05
N ALA A 87 10.86 2.49 -3.66
CA ALA A 87 9.74 2.63 -4.58
C ALA A 87 9.97 3.79 -5.55
N SER A 88 9.62 3.56 -6.81
CA SER A 88 9.51 4.60 -7.83
C SER A 88 8.21 5.40 -7.70
N VAL A 89 7.15 4.74 -7.21
CA VAL A 89 5.83 5.30 -6.98
C VAL A 89 5.12 4.54 -5.86
N VAL A 90 4.33 5.25 -5.07
CA VAL A 90 3.43 4.66 -4.08
C VAL A 90 2.00 4.70 -4.63
N VAL A 91 1.31 3.56 -4.59
CA VAL A 91 -0.13 3.50 -4.76
C VAL A 91 -0.75 3.41 -3.38
N MET A 92 -1.54 4.41 -3.03
CA MET A 92 -2.10 4.56 -1.70
C MET A 92 -3.62 4.42 -1.74
N ASN A 93 -4.13 3.34 -1.19
CA ASN A 93 -5.58 3.18 -1.04
C ASN A 93 -6.06 3.94 0.20
N LEU A 94 -6.76 5.05 -0.05
CA LEU A 94 -7.32 5.93 0.98
C LEU A 94 -8.79 5.59 1.33
N VAL A 95 -9.36 4.55 0.72
CA VAL A 95 -10.70 4.07 1.04
C VAL A 95 -10.69 3.36 2.38
N LEU A 96 -11.43 3.91 3.35
CA LEU A 96 -11.56 3.34 4.68
C LEU A 96 -12.62 2.23 4.70
N PHE A 97 -12.18 0.99 4.91
CA PHE A 97 -13.07 -0.17 4.97
C PHE A 97 -13.85 -0.29 6.29
N GLU A 98 -13.24 0.18 7.39
CA GLU A 98 -13.77 0.11 8.75
C GLU A 98 -13.57 1.49 9.41
N LEU A 99 -14.65 2.24 9.65
CA LEU A 99 -14.58 3.62 10.14
C LEU A 99 -13.93 3.74 11.53
N ASP A 100 -14.00 2.68 12.34
CA ASP A 100 -13.41 2.58 13.68
C ASP A 100 -11.92 2.20 13.67
N ARG A 101 -11.35 1.89 12.49
CA ARG A 101 -9.94 1.50 12.34
C ARG A 101 -9.17 2.50 11.49
N PRO A 102 -8.60 3.56 12.10
CA PRO A 102 -7.85 4.56 11.36
C PRO A 102 -6.63 3.95 10.68
N MET A 103 -6.31 4.42 9.47
CA MET A 103 -5.15 3.97 8.69
C MET A 103 -3.84 4.64 9.15
N VAL A 104 -3.54 4.56 10.44
CA VAL A 104 -2.37 5.24 11.04
C VAL A 104 -1.07 4.85 10.33
N GLY A 105 -0.89 3.56 10.01
CA GLY A 105 0.28 3.09 9.25
C GLY A 105 0.39 3.75 7.87
N THR A 106 -0.70 3.82 7.12
CA THR A 106 -0.75 4.45 5.79
C THR A 106 -0.49 5.96 5.85
N ILE A 107 -0.95 6.65 6.89
CA ILE A 107 -0.65 8.08 7.09
C ILE A 107 0.85 8.28 7.34
N VAL A 108 1.49 7.39 8.10
CA VAL A 108 2.95 7.44 8.30
C VAL A 108 3.69 7.18 6.98
N GLU A 109 3.24 6.21 6.18
CA GLU A 109 3.79 5.93 4.85
C GLU A 109 3.64 7.11 3.89
N HIS A 110 2.51 7.83 3.96
CA HIS A 110 2.28 9.08 3.22
C HIS A 110 3.33 10.14 3.54
N THR A 111 3.54 10.41 4.83
CA THR A 111 4.55 11.38 5.28
C THR A 111 5.96 10.97 4.84
N TRP A 112 6.30 9.68 4.91
CA TRP A 112 7.60 9.21 4.41
C TRP A 112 7.77 9.45 2.91
N ALA A 113 6.75 9.11 2.12
CA ALA A 113 6.79 9.29 0.68
C ALA A 113 6.88 10.77 0.29
N VAL A 114 6.04 11.64 0.87
CA VAL A 114 6.01 13.07 0.54
C VAL A 114 7.22 13.83 1.11
N ASP A 115 7.38 13.82 2.42
CA ASP A 115 8.24 14.80 3.12
C ASP A 115 9.69 14.31 3.29
N VAL A 116 9.91 13.00 3.25
CA VAL A 116 11.24 12.41 3.52
C VAL A 116 11.91 11.92 2.25
N LEU A 117 11.16 11.23 1.39
CA LEU A 117 11.71 10.48 0.26
C LEU A 117 11.40 11.12 -1.10
N ASN A 118 10.45 12.06 -1.15
CA ASN A 118 9.96 12.71 -2.36
C ASN A 118 9.55 11.69 -3.45
N VAL A 119 8.83 10.64 -3.03
CA VAL A 119 8.28 9.59 -3.89
C VAL A 119 6.85 9.98 -4.26
N PRO A 120 6.47 10.01 -5.55
CA PRO A 120 5.13 10.37 -5.97
C PRO A 120 4.09 9.35 -5.47
N ILE A 121 2.90 9.85 -5.12
CA ILE A 121 1.79 9.05 -4.64
C ILE A 121 0.61 9.14 -5.60
N ILE A 122 0.07 8.00 -6.01
CA ILE A 122 -1.23 7.87 -6.67
C ILE A 122 -2.23 7.41 -5.61
N GLY A 123 -3.20 8.25 -5.26
CA GLY A 123 -4.20 7.96 -4.24
C GLY A 123 -5.48 7.40 -4.84
N ILE A 124 -5.88 6.20 -4.42
CA ILE A 124 -7.21 5.64 -4.70
C ILE A 124 -8.17 6.18 -3.65
N VAL A 125 -9.11 7.04 -4.08
CA VAL A 125 -9.98 7.82 -3.19
C VAL A 125 -11.45 7.37 -3.19
N GLY A 126 -11.80 6.38 -4.01
CA GLY A 126 -13.18 5.94 -4.17
C GLY A 126 -14.05 7.05 -4.77
N ASP A 127 -15.25 7.24 -4.23
CA ASP A 127 -16.17 8.32 -4.63
C ASP A 127 -15.77 9.72 -4.13
N GLY A 128 -14.62 9.83 -3.45
CA GLY A 128 -14.10 11.09 -2.91
C GLY A 128 -14.78 11.59 -1.63
N LYS A 129 -15.70 10.82 -1.00
CA LYS A 129 -16.46 11.25 0.18
C LYS A 129 -15.99 10.62 1.50
N GLY A 130 -14.78 10.07 1.50
CA GLY A 130 -14.19 9.43 2.67
C GLY A 130 -13.42 10.43 3.54
N PRO A 131 -13.27 10.15 4.84
CA PRO A 131 -12.57 11.05 5.77
C PRO A 131 -11.13 11.36 5.35
N TYR A 132 -10.49 10.44 4.61
CA TYR A 132 -9.14 10.63 4.10
C TYR A 132 -9.08 11.22 2.69
N SER A 133 -10.12 11.01 1.86
CA SER A 133 -10.20 11.59 0.52
C SER A 133 -10.65 13.06 0.53
N GLU A 134 -11.29 13.52 1.60
CA GLU A 134 -11.60 14.94 1.78
C GLU A 134 -10.49 15.71 2.51
N HIS A 135 -9.54 15.01 3.14
CA HIS A 135 -8.54 15.63 3.99
C HIS A 135 -7.39 16.27 3.17
N SER A 136 -7.35 17.60 3.14
CA SER A 136 -6.39 18.35 2.30
C SER A 136 -4.90 18.04 2.53
N TRP A 137 -4.50 17.64 3.73
CA TRP A 137 -3.10 17.23 3.98
C TRP A 137 -2.75 15.90 3.33
N LEU A 138 -3.74 15.03 3.10
CA LEU A 138 -3.53 13.75 2.46
C LEU A 138 -3.65 13.88 0.95
N THR A 139 -4.60 14.70 0.46
CA THR A 139 -4.91 14.77 -0.97
C THR A 139 -4.10 15.77 -1.77
N ARG A 140 -3.75 16.94 -1.22
CA ARG A 140 -2.96 17.94 -1.96
C ARG A 140 -1.58 17.45 -2.39
N PRO A 141 -0.87 16.64 -1.59
CA PRO A 141 0.44 16.11 -2.00
C PRO A 141 0.38 14.95 -3.01
N LEU A 142 -0.81 14.44 -3.34
CA LEU A 142 -0.94 13.34 -4.29
C LEU A 142 -0.61 13.82 -5.71
N ALA A 143 0.16 13.01 -6.44
CA ALA A 143 0.46 13.25 -7.85
C ALA A 143 -0.78 13.00 -8.73
N ALA A 144 -1.65 12.08 -8.32
CA ALA A 144 -2.94 11.83 -8.92
C ALA A 144 -3.93 11.29 -7.88
N MET A 145 -5.20 11.63 -8.05
CA MET A 145 -6.33 11.01 -7.35
C MET A 145 -7.14 10.22 -8.37
N VAL A 146 -7.46 8.98 -8.04
CA VAL A 146 -8.19 8.05 -8.91
C VAL A 146 -9.30 7.38 -8.13
N GLU A 147 -10.36 6.94 -8.82
CA GLU A 147 -11.51 6.35 -8.16
C GLU A 147 -11.23 4.89 -7.75
N ASP A 148 -10.54 4.13 -8.59
CA ASP A 148 -10.35 2.69 -8.43
C ASP A 148 -8.94 2.18 -8.79
N ILE A 149 -8.79 0.85 -8.79
CA ILE A 149 -7.52 0.15 -9.02
C ILE A 149 -7.13 0.25 -10.50
N GLU A 150 -8.11 0.13 -11.39
CA GLU A 150 -7.96 0.17 -12.84
C GLU A 150 -7.43 1.52 -13.30
N GLU A 151 -7.97 2.62 -12.76
CA GLU A 151 -7.48 3.96 -13.02
C GLU A 151 -6.06 4.17 -12.47
N ALA A 152 -5.75 3.65 -11.27
CA ALA A 152 -4.38 3.69 -10.74
C ALA A 152 -3.39 3.01 -11.68
N VAL A 153 -3.74 1.82 -12.17
CA VAL A 153 -2.95 1.06 -13.15
C VAL A 153 -2.79 1.85 -14.46
N TYR A 154 -3.86 2.48 -14.94
CA TYR A 154 -3.80 3.34 -16.13
C TYR A 154 -2.80 4.49 -15.97
N VAL A 155 -2.86 5.22 -14.86
CA VAL A 155 -1.94 6.34 -14.57
C VAL A 155 -0.49 5.85 -14.53
N ILE A 156 -0.23 4.71 -13.88
CA ILE A 156 1.12 4.14 -13.81
C ILE A 156 1.66 3.79 -15.18
N ARG A 157 0.88 3.06 -15.99
CA ARG A 157 1.26 2.70 -17.36
C ARG A 157 1.48 3.92 -18.24
N ARG A 158 0.75 5.01 -18.00
CA ARG A 158 0.84 6.22 -18.82
C ARG A 158 2.08 7.05 -18.51
N TYR A 159 2.48 7.12 -17.24
CA TYR A 159 3.47 8.11 -16.78
C TYR A 159 4.77 7.50 -16.22
N PHE A 160 4.76 6.23 -15.82
CA PHE A 160 5.91 5.58 -15.17
C PHE A 160 6.51 4.41 -15.98
N LEU A 161 5.79 3.90 -16.99
CA LEU A 161 6.19 2.79 -17.86
C LEU A 161 6.31 3.24 -19.32
#